data_AF-A0A8B6GJ31-F1
#
_entry.id   AF-A0A8B6GJ31-F1
#
_cell.length_a   1.000
_cell.length_b   1.000
_cell.length_c   1.000
_cell.angle_alpha   90.00
_cell.angle_beta   90.00
_cell.angle_gamma   90.00
#
_symmetry.space_group_name_H-M   'P 1'
#
loop_
_entity.id
_entity.type
_entity.pdbx_description
1 polymer ?
#
loop_
_entity_poly.entity_id
_entity_poly.type
_entity_poly.pdbx_seq_one_letter_code
_entity_poly.pdbx_strand_id
1 'polypeptide(L)'
;MTNPEYKYTDTFDITPEVQAAYDDHGYIIVRNMFDKEELTNVKRVLEDSDIIEKHGYGIPDGKGKNAKLVIWSHPGNDVTGIVARSRKVVDSCQKILPGSQKCGRIDHFPVAGQTMADIERINEIKKRHPLKHVELDPGDALIFDANLIHTSGPNNSPNRRWALLYSYCLKSNNPVYKHHHPNYTPLEKVPNSAIKDCKNYTDFSGKDFMDPGVDKTVKADTLDK
;
A
#
# COMPACT_ATOMS: atom_id res chain seq x y z
N MET A 1 18.21 15.58 12.93
CA MET A 1 17.08 14.81 12.35
C MET A 1 17.63 13.49 11.90
N THR A 2 16.95 12.40 12.20
CA THR A 2 17.36 11.05 11.75
C THR A 2 17.25 10.94 10.23
N ASN A 3 18.03 10.04 9.63
CA ASN A 3 17.91 9.73 8.20
C ASN A 3 16.83 8.64 8.02
N PRO A 4 15.73 8.88 7.26
CA PRO A 4 14.71 7.88 7.04
C PRO A 4 15.05 6.91 5.90
N GLU A 5 16.21 7.00 5.25
CA GLU A 5 16.55 6.17 4.09
C GLU A 5 17.63 5.12 4.39
N TYR A 6 17.31 3.87 4.07
CA TYR A 6 18.14 2.70 4.30
C TYR A 6 18.23 1.84 3.03
N LYS A 7 19.28 1.02 2.94
CA LYS A 7 19.45 0.06 1.85
C LYS A 7 19.16 -1.35 2.35
N TYR A 8 18.34 -2.08 1.62
CA TYR A 8 18.08 -3.48 1.92
C TYR A 8 19.34 -4.33 1.69
N THR A 9 19.57 -5.25 2.62
CA THR A 9 20.50 -6.38 2.52
C THR A 9 19.79 -7.60 3.11
N ASP A 10 20.30 -8.80 2.88
CA ASP A 10 19.71 -10.02 3.49
C ASP A 10 19.80 -10.04 5.02
N THR A 11 20.59 -9.14 5.59
CA THR A 11 20.73 -8.92 7.04
C THR A 11 20.03 -7.64 7.50
N PHE A 12 19.18 -7.02 6.66
CA PHE A 12 18.42 -5.85 7.06
C PHE A 12 17.48 -6.20 8.22
N ASP A 13 17.49 -5.35 9.25
CA ASP A 13 16.67 -5.51 10.43
C ASP A 13 16.25 -4.14 10.97
N ILE A 14 15.19 -4.11 11.77
CA ILE A 14 14.69 -2.89 12.41
C ILE A 14 15.55 -2.60 13.65
N THR A 15 16.70 -1.97 13.41
CA THR A 15 17.59 -1.53 14.49
C THR A 15 16.96 -0.36 15.28
N PRO A 16 17.45 -0.05 16.49
CA PRO A 16 17.00 1.14 17.22
C PRO A 16 17.13 2.45 16.42
N GLU A 17 18.09 2.54 15.51
CA GLU A 17 18.24 3.67 14.59
C GLU A 17 17.10 3.73 13.57
N VAL A 18 16.77 2.60 12.94
CA VAL A 18 15.66 2.48 11.99
C VAL A 18 14.33 2.81 12.67
N GLN A 19 14.12 2.26 13.86
CA GLN A 19 12.93 2.56 14.67
C GLN A 19 12.85 4.05 15.02
N ALA A 20 13.96 4.65 15.48
CA ALA A 20 13.98 6.08 15.80
C ALA A 20 13.68 6.97 14.58
N ALA A 21 14.11 6.57 13.38
CA ALA A 21 13.74 7.26 12.15
C ALA A 21 12.25 7.14 11.84
N TYR A 22 11.69 5.94 11.97
CA TYR A 22 10.25 5.73 11.82
C TYR A 22 9.43 6.54 12.84
N ASP A 23 9.83 6.57 14.10
CA ASP A 23 9.14 7.32 15.16
C ASP A 23 9.22 8.85 14.95
N ASP A 24 10.36 9.34 14.46
CA ASP A 24 10.56 10.75 14.18
C ASP A 24 9.71 11.22 13.00
N HIS A 25 9.84 10.52 11.87
CA HIS A 25 9.29 10.94 10.58
C HIS A 25 7.91 10.35 10.27
N GLY A 26 7.54 9.25 10.90
CA GLY A 26 6.36 8.44 10.58
C GLY A 26 6.57 7.51 9.39
N TYR A 27 7.80 7.41 8.88
CA TYR A 27 8.12 6.60 7.72
C TYR A 27 9.62 6.29 7.62
N ILE A 28 9.97 5.25 6.85
CA ILE A 28 11.32 4.98 6.35
C ILE A 28 11.28 4.51 4.88
N ILE A 29 12.36 4.70 4.13
CA ILE A 29 12.56 4.19 2.78
C ILE A 29 13.58 3.07 2.85
N VAL A 30 13.27 1.94 2.23
CA VAL A 30 14.14 0.78 2.08
C VAL A 30 14.43 0.58 0.60
N ARG A 31 15.65 0.94 0.20
CA ARG A 31 16.12 0.87 -1.19
C ARG A 31 16.46 -0.55 -1.59
N ASN A 32 16.16 -0.92 -2.84
CA ASN A 32 16.44 -2.26 -3.40
C ASN A 32 15.85 -3.40 -2.57
N MET A 33 14.65 -3.19 -2.01
CA MET A 33 13.98 -4.21 -1.22
C MET A 33 13.61 -5.44 -2.07
N PHE A 34 13.18 -5.21 -3.30
CA PHE A 34 12.99 -6.27 -4.28
C PHE A 34 14.03 -6.22 -5.38
N ASP A 35 14.56 -7.38 -5.73
CA ASP A 35 15.44 -7.50 -6.88
C ASP A 35 14.65 -7.65 -8.18
N LYS A 36 15.40 -7.64 -9.30
CA LYS A 36 14.82 -7.72 -10.65
C LYS A 36 14.00 -9.00 -10.88
N GLU A 37 14.42 -10.13 -10.30
CA GLU A 37 13.74 -11.41 -10.47
C GLU A 37 12.41 -11.42 -9.71
N GLU A 38 12.42 -10.94 -8.46
CA GLU A 38 11.22 -10.77 -7.64
C GLU A 38 10.21 -9.82 -8.31
N LEU A 39 10.68 -8.68 -8.80
CA LEU A 39 9.86 -7.72 -9.55
C LEU A 39 9.28 -8.33 -10.83
N THR A 40 10.03 -9.21 -11.50
CA THR A 40 9.54 -9.92 -12.70
C THR A 40 8.37 -10.82 -12.32
N ASN A 41 8.47 -11.60 -11.24
CA ASN A 41 7.36 -12.43 -10.78
C ASN A 41 6.12 -11.61 -10.40
N VAL A 42 6.31 -10.46 -9.74
CA VAL A 42 5.19 -9.56 -9.39
C VAL A 42 4.50 -9.03 -10.64
N LYS A 43 5.28 -8.55 -11.62
CA LYS A 43 4.74 -8.01 -12.87
C LYS A 43 3.93 -9.04 -13.64
N ARG A 44 4.37 -10.30 -13.68
CA ARG A 44 3.61 -11.38 -14.35
C ARG A 44 2.19 -11.54 -13.78
N VAL A 45 2.00 -11.38 -12.47
CA VAL A 45 0.64 -11.39 -11.90
C VAL A 45 -0.15 -10.16 -12.36
N LEU A 46 0.47 -8.98 -12.34
CA LEU A 46 -0.25 -7.73 -12.64
C LEU A 46 -0.54 -7.51 -14.13
N GLU A 47 0.30 -8.04 -15.02
CA GLU A 47 0.31 -7.76 -16.46
C GLU A 47 -0.11 -8.97 -17.29
N ASP A 48 0.17 -10.21 -16.85
CA ASP A 48 -0.09 -11.43 -17.64
C ASP A 48 -1.26 -12.27 -17.11
N SER A 49 -1.93 -11.84 -16.03
CA SER A 49 -3.11 -12.52 -15.49
C SER A 49 -4.40 -11.73 -15.74
N ASP A 50 -5.54 -12.37 -15.51
CA ASP A 50 -6.86 -11.78 -15.62
C ASP A 50 -7.32 -11.03 -14.36
N ILE A 51 -6.44 -10.85 -13.36
CA ILE A 51 -6.81 -10.24 -12.07
C ILE A 51 -7.37 -8.82 -12.21
N ILE A 52 -6.77 -8.01 -13.10
CA ILE A 52 -7.18 -6.63 -13.35
C ILE A 52 -8.47 -6.56 -14.16
N GLU A 53 -8.70 -7.53 -15.04
CA GLU A 53 -9.91 -7.61 -15.87
C GLU A 53 -11.10 -8.09 -15.05
N LYS A 54 -10.90 -9.11 -14.22
CA LYS A 54 -11.98 -9.72 -13.42
C LYS A 54 -12.34 -8.93 -12.17
N HIS A 55 -11.36 -8.32 -11.51
CA HIS A 55 -11.53 -7.72 -10.19
C HIS A 55 -11.21 -6.22 -10.13
N GLY A 56 -10.76 -5.63 -11.25
CA GLY A 56 -10.44 -4.22 -11.32
C GLY A 56 -11.65 -3.33 -11.52
N TYR A 57 -11.66 -2.20 -10.82
CA TYR A 57 -12.68 -1.16 -11.00
C TYR A 57 -12.05 0.23 -11.06
N GLY A 58 -12.74 1.17 -11.73
CA GLY A 58 -12.29 2.54 -11.90
C GLY A 58 -12.80 3.45 -10.80
N ILE A 59 -11.92 4.28 -10.25
CA ILE A 59 -12.29 5.44 -9.43
C ILE A 59 -11.97 6.72 -10.23
N PRO A 60 -12.99 7.51 -10.59
CA PRO A 60 -12.79 8.81 -11.22
C PRO A 60 -11.96 9.75 -10.34
N ASP A 61 -11.06 10.51 -10.96
CA ASP A 61 -10.29 11.56 -10.28
C ASP A 61 -11.01 12.91 -10.25
N GLY A 62 -12.24 12.97 -10.80
CA GLY A 62 -13.03 14.19 -10.95
C GLY A 62 -12.49 15.17 -12.00
N LYS A 63 -11.42 14.82 -12.72
CA LYS A 63 -10.73 15.64 -13.73
C LYS A 63 -10.62 14.91 -15.09
N GLY A 64 -11.39 13.84 -15.27
CA GLY A 64 -11.46 13.08 -16.52
C GLY A 64 -10.43 11.96 -16.65
N LYS A 65 -9.67 11.63 -15.60
CA LYS A 65 -8.86 10.40 -15.54
C LYS A 65 -9.45 9.41 -14.54
N ASN A 66 -9.14 8.13 -14.71
CA ASN A 66 -9.58 7.06 -13.84
C ASN A 66 -8.37 6.33 -13.23
N ALA A 67 -8.35 6.18 -11.91
CA ALA A 67 -7.46 5.27 -11.23
C ALA A 67 -8.06 3.86 -11.25
N LYS A 68 -7.31 2.86 -11.72
CA LYS A 68 -7.75 1.46 -11.67
C LYS A 68 -7.25 0.81 -10.38
N LEU A 69 -8.16 0.20 -9.63
CA LEU A 69 -7.89 -0.42 -8.33
C LEU A 69 -8.34 -1.87 -8.35
N VAL A 70 -7.58 -2.71 -7.64
CA VAL A 70 -7.98 -4.06 -7.22
C VAL A 70 -7.67 -4.13 -5.73
N ILE A 71 -8.66 -4.49 -4.92
CA ILE A 71 -8.51 -4.60 -3.46
C ILE A 71 -8.90 -6.02 -3.04
N TRP A 72 -8.12 -6.61 -2.14
CA TRP A 72 -8.42 -7.89 -1.52
C TRP A 72 -8.03 -7.90 -0.04
N SER A 73 -8.76 -8.69 0.76
CA SER A 73 -8.64 -8.75 2.21
C SER A 73 -7.75 -9.88 2.72
N HIS A 74 -7.52 -10.90 1.89
CA HIS A 74 -6.69 -12.05 2.24
C HIS A 74 -5.56 -12.23 1.24
N PRO A 75 -4.32 -12.49 1.70
CA PRO A 75 -3.15 -12.46 0.83
C PRO A 75 -3.25 -13.48 -0.30
N GLY A 76 -3.86 -14.65 -0.08
CA GLY A 76 -3.83 -15.76 -1.05
C GLY A 76 -2.44 -16.39 -1.17
N ASN A 77 -2.29 -17.30 -2.14
CA ASN A 77 -1.07 -18.09 -2.36
C ASN A 77 -0.35 -17.77 -3.68
N ASP A 78 -0.82 -16.78 -4.44
CA ASP A 78 -0.12 -16.27 -5.63
C ASP A 78 1.09 -15.40 -5.23
N VAL A 79 1.89 -14.95 -6.21
CA VAL A 79 3.07 -14.10 -5.96
C VAL A 79 2.73 -12.86 -5.13
N THR A 80 1.61 -12.17 -5.36
CA THR A 80 1.25 -10.99 -4.54
C THR A 80 0.92 -11.37 -3.10
N GLY A 81 0.29 -12.53 -2.88
CA GLY A 81 0.09 -13.10 -1.54
C GLY A 81 1.37 -13.51 -0.83
N ILE A 82 2.36 -14.02 -1.58
CA ILE A 82 3.68 -14.34 -1.05
C ILE A 82 4.47 -13.07 -0.72
N VAL A 83 4.40 -12.05 -1.58
CA VAL A 83 4.97 -10.73 -1.32
C VAL A 83 4.41 -10.16 -0.03
N ALA A 84 3.09 -10.15 0.17
CA ALA A 84 2.44 -9.74 1.44
C ALA A 84 2.91 -10.48 2.70
N ARG A 85 3.41 -11.73 2.54
CA ARG A 85 3.84 -12.60 3.65
C ARG A 85 5.35 -12.67 3.80
N SER A 86 6.09 -12.09 2.85
CA SER A 86 7.54 -12.07 2.87
C SER A 86 8.02 -11.12 3.96
N ARG A 87 9.12 -11.48 4.62
CA ARG A 87 9.60 -10.75 5.80
C ARG A 87 9.96 -9.31 5.48
N LYS A 88 10.40 -9.03 4.25
CA LYS A 88 10.81 -7.70 3.83
C LYS A 88 9.62 -6.75 3.61
N VAL A 89 8.43 -7.22 3.22
CA VAL A 89 7.30 -6.40 2.70
C VAL A 89 6.26 -6.03 3.74
N VAL A 90 6.52 -6.27 5.01
CA VAL A 90 5.57 -5.93 6.08
C VAL A 90 5.39 -4.41 6.25
N ASP A 91 5.99 -3.64 5.35
CA ASP A 91 6.32 -2.27 5.55
C ASP A 91 6.40 -1.56 4.16
N SER A 92 5.36 -0.84 3.65
CA SER A 92 5.47 0.39 2.76
C SER A 92 4.36 0.99 1.81
N CYS A 93 4.25 2.36 1.64
CA CYS A 93 4.30 3.31 0.46
C CYS A 93 3.96 4.88 0.68
N GLN A 94 4.08 5.82 -0.32
CA GLN A 94 3.43 7.21 -0.52
C GLN A 94 4.13 8.64 -0.47
N LYS A 95 3.52 9.75 -1.00
CA LYS A 95 3.94 11.16 -0.68
C LYS A 95 3.39 11.54 0.68
N ILE A 96 4.13 12.32 1.47
CA ILE A 96 3.87 12.34 2.91
C ILE A 96 4.08 13.71 3.53
N LEU A 97 3.46 13.92 4.69
CA LEU A 97 3.76 15.02 5.62
C LEU A 97 4.54 14.45 6.82
N PRO A 98 5.89 14.44 6.81
CA PRO A 98 6.68 13.83 7.88
C PRO A 98 6.35 14.39 9.27
N GLY A 99 6.20 13.51 10.25
CA GLY A 99 5.81 13.86 11.62
C GLY A 99 4.30 14.05 11.82
N SER A 100 3.49 14.08 10.76
CA SER A 100 2.03 14.27 10.88
C SER A 100 1.29 13.11 11.54
N GLN A 101 1.90 11.91 11.60
CA GLN A 101 1.36 10.78 12.37
C GLN A 101 1.15 11.13 13.85
N LYS A 102 1.94 12.08 14.38
CA LYS A 102 1.83 12.60 15.76
C LYS A 102 0.58 13.46 15.97
N CYS A 103 -0.14 13.85 14.91
CA CYS A 103 -1.41 14.56 15.00
C CYS A 103 -2.60 13.66 15.39
N GLY A 104 -2.37 12.34 15.50
CA GLY A 104 -3.39 11.35 15.82
C GLY A 104 -4.34 11.07 14.66
N ARG A 105 -5.38 10.28 14.93
CA ARG A 105 -6.40 9.91 13.94
C ARG A 105 -7.14 11.14 13.41
N ILE A 106 -7.19 11.26 12.09
CA ILE A 106 -7.95 12.31 11.39
C ILE A 106 -9.10 11.63 10.63
N ASP A 107 -10.30 12.18 10.76
CA ASP A 107 -11.47 11.68 10.06
C ASP A 107 -11.32 11.89 8.54
N HIS A 108 -11.77 10.90 7.79
CA HIS A 108 -11.81 10.96 6.34
C HIS A 108 -13.26 11.08 5.88
N PHE A 109 -13.46 11.84 4.82
CA PHE A 109 -14.75 12.08 4.20
C PHE A 109 -14.71 11.69 2.72
N PRO A 110 -15.81 11.18 2.16
CA PRO A 110 -15.91 10.89 0.75
C PRO A 110 -15.92 12.20 -0.06
N VAL A 111 -14.95 12.37 -0.95
CA VAL A 111 -14.82 13.50 -1.87
C VAL A 111 -14.59 12.96 -3.28
N ALA A 112 -15.52 13.23 -4.20
CA ALA A 112 -15.44 12.81 -5.60
C ALA A 112 -15.11 11.30 -5.81
N GLY A 113 -15.68 10.42 -4.98
CA GLY A 113 -15.43 8.97 -5.05
C GLY A 113 -14.13 8.51 -4.39
N GLN A 114 -13.34 9.43 -3.82
CA GLN A 114 -12.13 9.15 -3.06
C GLN A 114 -12.31 9.44 -1.57
N THR A 115 -11.39 8.91 -0.77
CA THR A 115 -11.33 9.14 0.67
C THR A 115 -10.33 10.26 0.96
N MET A 116 -10.79 11.37 1.52
CA MET A 116 -9.96 12.55 1.78
C MET A 116 -10.05 12.96 3.25
N ALA A 117 -8.90 13.21 3.89
CA ALA A 117 -8.86 13.81 5.22
C ALA A 117 -9.30 15.28 5.19
N ASP A 118 -9.79 15.79 6.32
CA ASP A 118 -10.28 17.16 6.46
C ASP A 118 -9.29 18.21 5.89
N ILE A 119 -9.73 18.99 4.90
CA ILE A 119 -8.88 19.91 4.15
C ILE A 119 -8.39 21.08 5.03
N GLU A 120 -9.24 21.60 5.91
CA GLU A 120 -8.87 22.68 6.82
C GLU A 120 -7.75 22.22 7.75
N ARG A 121 -7.91 21.02 8.33
CA ARG A 121 -6.91 20.39 9.18
C ARG A 121 -5.62 20.09 8.43
N ILE A 122 -5.69 19.59 7.20
CA ILE A 122 -4.51 19.38 6.34
C ILE A 122 -3.77 20.70 6.12
N ASN A 123 -4.50 21.80 5.84
CA ASN A 123 -3.89 23.10 5.57
C ASN A 123 -3.15 23.64 6.80
N GLU A 124 -3.72 23.50 8.01
CA GLU A 124 -3.03 23.86 9.24
C GLU A 124 -1.82 22.97 9.53
N ILE A 125 -1.93 21.66 9.28
CA ILE A 125 -0.82 20.72 9.48
C ILE A 125 0.33 21.04 8.53
N LYS A 126 0.06 21.36 7.26
CA LYS A 126 1.10 21.70 6.25
C LYS A 126 1.95 22.90 6.65
N LYS A 127 1.44 23.83 7.46
CA LYS A 127 2.22 24.97 7.98
C LYS A 127 3.34 24.52 8.93
N ARG A 128 3.20 23.35 9.57
CA ARG A 128 4.15 22.79 10.53
C ARG A 128 4.90 21.56 10.00
N HIS A 129 4.26 20.80 9.14
CA HIS A 129 4.77 19.55 8.54
C HIS A 129 4.78 19.72 7.02
N PRO A 130 5.85 20.30 6.44
CA PRO A 130 5.91 20.59 5.02
C PRO A 130 5.82 19.32 4.18
N LEU A 131 5.19 19.44 3.02
CA LEU A 131 5.06 18.33 2.06
C LEU A 131 6.42 17.86 1.59
N LYS A 132 6.67 16.55 1.71
CA LYS A 132 7.84 15.90 1.16
C LYS A 132 7.45 14.95 0.02
N HIS A 133 8.19 15.04 -1.07
CA HIS A 133 8.10 14.09 -2.17
C HIS A 133 9.04 12.92 -1.87
N VAL A 134 8.50 11.70 -1.98
CA VAL A 134 9.28 10.46 -1.90
C VAL A 134 9.27 9.84 -3.29
N GLU A 135 10.45 9.76 -3.88
CA GLU A 135 10.69 9.12 -5.17
C GLU A 135 11.27 7.73 -4.91
N LEU A 136 10.70 6.74 -5.59
CA LEU A 136 11.02 5.31 -5.44
C LEU A 136 11.41 4.75 -6.80
N ASP A 137 12.51 4.02 -6.83
CA ASP A 137 12.90 3.22 -7.98
C ASP A 137 12.19 1.86 -7.94
N PRO A 138 12.08 1.15 -9.09
CA PRO A 138 11.58 -0.22 -9.10
C PRO A 138 12.35 -1.10 -8.10
N GLY A 139 11.61 -1.64 -7.14
CA GLY A 139 12.18 -2.48 -6.07
C GLY A 139 12.35 -1.77 -4.74
N ASP A 140 12.20 -0.46 -4.68
CA ASP A 140 12.17 0.27 -3.41
C ASP A 140 10.84 0.11 -2.67
N ALA A 141 10.91 0.31 -1.36
CA ALA A 141 9.79 0.30 -0.43
C ALA A 141 9.81 1.56 0.44
N LEU A 142 8.66 2.17 0.70
CA LEU A 142 8.47 3.27 1.66
C LEU A 142 7.60 2.89 2.87
N ILE A 143 8.14 2.39 3.97
CA ILE A 143 7.41 1.99 5.19
C ILE A 143 6.76 3.22 5.84
N PHE A 144 5.47 3.21 6.21
CA PHE A 144 4.84 4.41 6.80
C PHE A 144 3.71 4.10 7.78
N ASP A 145 3.48 5.02 8.71
CA ASP A 145 2.44 4.96 9.75
C ASP A 145 1.04 5.21 9.15
N ALA A 146 0.04 4.49 9.66
CA ALA A 146 -1.34 4.59 9.19
C ALA A 146 -1.97 5.99 9.40
N ASN A 147 -1.45 6.78 10.35
CA ASN A 147 -1.88 8.16 10.58
C ASN A 147 -1.03 9.19 9.81
N LEU A 148 0.04 8.77 9.13
CA LEU A 148 0.86 9.68 8.34
C LEU A 148 0.01 10.21 7.17
N ILE A 149 -0.22 11.53 7.13
CA ILE A 149 -0.97 12.13 6.02
C ILE A 149 -0.18 11.96 4.74
N HIS A 150 -0.83 11.36 3.75
CA HIS A 150 -0.21 11.04 2.49
C HIS A 150 -1.13 11.22 1.29
N THR A 151 -0.54 11.32 0.10
CA THR A 151 -1.27 11.40 -1.16
C THR A 151 -0.40 10.96 -2.33
N SER A 152 -0.97 10.87 -3.53
CA SER A 152 -0.20 10.68 -4.76
C SER A 152 -0.50 11.79 -5.76
N GLY A 153 0.50 12.15 -6.56
CA GLY A 153 0.31 13.09 -7.67
C GLY A 153 -0.28 12.38 -8.89
N PRO A 154 -0.86 13.14 -9.84
CA PRO A 154 -1.35 12.58 -11.10
C PRO A 154 -0.20 11.91 -11.87
N ASN A 155 -0.50 10.81 -12.55
CA ASN A 155 0.41 10.24 -13.53
C ASN A 155 0.25 11.00 -14.86
N ASN A 156 1.30 11.68 -15.27
CA ASN A 156 1.38 12.44 -16.52
C ASN A 156 2.37 11.82 -17.52
N SER A 157 2.87 10.62 -17.24
CA SER A 157 3.75 9.87 -18.14
C SER A 157 2.92 8.96 -19.06
N PRO A 158 3.50 8.50 -20.19
CA PRO A 158 2.86 7.48 -21.03
C PRO A 158 2.89 6.08 -20.39
N ASN A 159 3.61 5.90 -19.27
CA ASN A 159 3.79 4.62 -18.61
C ASN A 159 2.78 4.42 -17.48
N ARG A 160 2.35 3.18 -17.25
CA ARG A 160 1.56 2.82 -16.06
C ARG A 160 2.42 2.96 -14.80
N ARG A 161 1.83 3.49 -13.73
CA ARG A 161 2.43 3.50 -12.39
C ARG A 161 1.77 2.41 -11.57
N TRP A 162 2.48 1.31 -11.36
CA TRP A 162 2.06 0.24 -10.46
C TRP A 162 2.45 0.58 -9.02
N ALA A 163 1.51 0.41 -8.10
CA ALA A 163 1.76 0.44 -6.66
C ALA A 163 1.07 -0.76 -6.03
N LEU A 164 1.83 -1.50 -5.24
CA LEU A 164 1.34 -2.66 -4.50
C LEU A 164 1.40 -2.30 -3.01
N LEU A 165 0.23 -2.26 -2.37
CA LEU A 165 0.10 -1.77 -1.00
C LEU A 165 -0.33 -2.92 -0.09
N TYR A 166 0.31 -3.01 1.07
CA TYR A 166 -0.06 -3.94 2.13
C TYR A 166 -0.25 -3.17 3.42
N SER A 167 -1.36 -3.45 4.11
CA SER A 167 -1.68 -2.85 5.40
C SER A 167 -1.61 -3.92 6.47
N TYR A 168 -0.80 -3.66 7.50
CA TYR A 168 -0.63 -4.57 8.61
C TYR A 168 -1.23 -3.98 9.88
N CYS A 169 -1.83 -4.84 10.70
CA CYS A 169 -2.39 -4.49 11.98
C CYS A 169 -1.97 -5.54 13.01
N LEU A 170 -1.73 -5.08 14.24
CA LEU A 170 -1.47 -5.99 15.35
C LEU A 170 -2.70 -6.87 15.61
N LYS A 171 -2.48 -8.12 16.01
CA LYS A 171 -3.55 -9.04 16.43
C LYS A 171 -4.48 -8.42 17.49
N SER A 172 -3.92 -7.59 18.37
CA SER A 172 -4.66 -6.88 19.42
C SER A 172 -5.54 -5.75 18.89
N ASN A 173 -5.29 -5.24 17.68
CA ASN A 173 -6.09 -4.20 17.02
C ASN A 173 -7.12 -4.82 16.07
N ASN A 174 -7.87 -5.82 16.54
CA ASN A 174 -8.91 -6.48 15.75
C ASN A 174 -10.19 -5.60 15.73
N PRO A 175 -10.80 -5.33 14.56
CA PRO A 175 -12.03 -4.55 14.49
C PRO A 175 -13.14 -5.05 15.43
N VAL A 176 -13.77 -4.12 16.16
CA VAL A 176 -14.86 -4.43 17.10
C VAL A 176 -16.12 -4.89 16.35
N TYR A 177 -16.43 -4.24 15.23
CA TYR A 177 -17.60 -4.55 14.41
C TYR A 177 -17.18 -5.29 13.16
N LYS A 178 -17.99 -6.27 12.73
CA LYS A 178 -17.79 -6.91 11.43
C LYS A 178 -18.13 -5.91 10.33
N HIS A 179 -17.20 -5.70 9.41
CA HIS A 179 -17.39 -4.83 8.25
C HIS A 179 -16.57 -5.32 7.05
N HIS A 180 -16.45 -4.49 6.01
CA HIS A 180 -15.76 -4.82 4.76
C HIS A 180 -14.23 -5.01 4.91
N HIS A 181 -13.59 -4.47 5.96
CA HIS A 181 -12.20 -4.84 6.27
C HIS A 181 -12.17 -6.12 7.11
N PRO A 182 -11.17 -6.98 6.88
CA PRO A 182 -11.10 -8.27 7.55
C PRO A 182 -10.84 -8.10 9.05
N ASN A 183 -11.49 -8.96 9.84
CA ASN A 183 -11.01 -9.23 11.18
C ASN A 183 -9.66 -9.96 11.13
N TYR A 184 -8.95 -9.98 12.26
CA TYR A 184 -7.66 -10.63 12.39
C TYR A 184 -7.68 -12.07 11.87
N THR A 185 -6.79 -12.33 10.90
CA THR A 185 -6.41 -13.67 10.45
C THR A 185 -4.93 -13.88 10.71
N PRO A 186 -4.50 -15.01 11.30
CA PRO A 186 -3.08 -15.32 11.47
C PRO A 186 -2.33 -15.25 10.14
N LEU A 187 -1.22 -14.50 10.12
CA LEU A 187 -0.35 -14.40 8.97
C LEU A 187 0.79 -15.41 9.09
N GLU A 188 0.79 -16.43 8.24
CA GLU A 188 1.89 -17.40 8.14
C GLU A 188 3.05 -16.80 7.34
N LYS A 189 4.12 -16.41 8.05
CA LYS A 189 5.32 -15.85 7.42
C LYS A 189 6.06 -16.91 6.61
N VAL A 190 6.59 -16.50 5.46
CA VAL A 190 7.42 -17.37 4.58
C VAL A 190 8.85 -16.83 4.47
N PRO A 191 9.84 -17.65 4.09
CA PRO A 191 11.18 -17.16 3.75
C PRO A 191 11.15 -16.18 2.58
N ASN A 192 12.10 -15.25 2.51
CA ASN A 192 12.18 -14.28 1.41
C ASN A 192 12.36 -14.98 0.04
N SER A 193 13.08 -16.11 0.00
CA SER A 193 13.27 -16.91 -1.23
C SER A 193 11.94 -17.35 -1.86
N ALA A 194 10.87 -17.47 -1.06
CA ALA A 194 9.56 -17.89 -1.53
C ALA A 194 9.00 -16.98 -2.63
N ILE A 195 9.37 -15.69 -2.68
CA ILE A 195 8.94 -14.77 -3.76
C ILE A 195 9.48 -15.25 -5.11
N LYS A 196 10.71 -15.75 -5.14
CA LYS A 196 11.36 -16.28 -6.35
C LYS A 196 10.85 -17.68 -6.68
N ASP A 197 10.70 -18.51 -5.65
CA ASP A 197 10.29 -19.90 -5.78
C ASP A 197 8.82 -20.04 -6.21
N CYS A 198 7.95 -19.11 -5.82
CA CYS A 198 6.53 -19.14 -6.17
C CYS A 198 6.31 -18.93 -7.67
N LYS A 199 5.67 -19.92 -8.31
CA LYS A 199 5.27 -19.88 -9.73
C LYS A 199 3.74 -19.85 -9.91
N ASN A 200 2.99 -19.59 -8.84
CA ASN A 200 1.55 -19.39 -8.94
C ASN A 200 1.27 -17.93 -9.34
N TYR A 201 0.88 -17.74 -10.61
CA TYR A 201 0.62 -16.42 -11.17
C TYR A 201 -0.88 -16.13 -11.41
N THR A 202 -1.75 -17.14 -11.30
CA THR A 202 -3.13 -17.09 -11.80
C THR A 202 -4.16 -17.72 -10.87
N ASP A 203 -3.75 -18.54 -9.90
CA ASP A 203 -4.67 -19.08 -8.90
C ASP A 203 -4.77 -18.12 -7.71
N PHE A 204 -5.85 -17.34 -7.71
CA PHE A 204 -6.18 -16.38 -6.66
C PHE A 204 -7.08 -16.96 -5.57
N SER A 205 -7.22 -18.29 -5.50
CA SER A 205 -7.99 -18.96 -4.45
C SER A 205 -7.51 -18.51 -3.07
N GLY A 206 -8.47 -18.18 -2.21
CA GLY A 206 -8.21 -17.67 -0.86
C GLY A 206 -7.92 -16.17 -0.79
N LYS A 207 -7.91 -15.42 -1.91
CA LYS A 207 -8.12 -13.98 -1.87
C LYS A 207 -9.61 -13.67 -1.74
N ASP A 208 -9.94 -12.76 -0.83
CA ASP A 208 -11.28 -12.18 -0.71
C ASP A 208 -11.27 -10.81 -1.40
N PHE A 209 -11.72 -10.77 -2.66
CA PHE A 209 -11.72 -9.55 -3.47
C PHE A 209 -12.89 -8.65 -3.10
N MET A 210 -12.64 -7.35 -3.01
CA MET A 210 -13.70 -6.37 -2.78
C MET A 210 -14.57 -6.23 -4.04
N ASP A 211 -15.89 -6.29 -3.85
CA ASP A 211 -16.89 -6.00 -4.89
C ASP A 211 -17.48 -4.59 -4.68
N PRO A 212 -17.20 -3.63 -5.59
CA PRO A 212 -17.70 -2.26 -5.46
C PRO A 212 -19.22 -2.16 -5.59
N GLY A 213 -19.91 -3.18 -6.13
CA GLY A 213 -21.38 -3.24 -6.16
C GLY A 213 -22.00 -3.56 -4.80
N VAL A 214 -21.21 -4.09 -3.86
CA VAL A 214 -21.66 -4.47 -2.50
C VAL A 214 -21.09 -3.52 -1.44
N ASP A 215 -19.89 -2.99 -1.65
CA ASP A 215 -19.21 -2.10 -0.70
C ASP A 215 -19.81 -0.67 -0.71
N LYS A 216 -20.35 -0.25 0.43
CA LYS A 216 -20.99 1.07 0.61
C LYS A 216 -20.01 2.23 0.73
N THR A 217 -18.72 1.95 0.86
CA THR A 217 -17.67 2.96 1.06
C THR A 217 -17.01 3.39 -0.25
N VAL A 218 -17.24 2.66 -1.35
CA VAL A 218 -16.68 2.98 -2.67
C VAL A 218 -17.79 3.37 -3.64
N LYS A 219 -17.57 4.46 -4.39
CA LYS A 219 -18.38 4.84 -5.54
C LYS A 219 -17.53 4.64 -6.80
N ALA A 220 -17.60 3.44 -7.37
CA ALA A 220 -16.86 3.09 -8.58
C ALA A 220 -17.74 3.27 -9.83
N ASP A 221 -17.13 3.65 -10.95
CA ASP A 221 -17.76 3.47 -12.26
C ASP A 221 -17.60 2.01 -12.67
N THR A 222 -18.71 1.27 -12.68
CA THR A 222 -18.74 -0.15 -13.12
C THR A 222 -18.90 -0.29 -14.64
N LEU A 223 -18.84 0.82 -15.38
CA LEU A 223 -19.28 0.90 -16.78
C LEU A 223 -18.23 0.56 -17.84
N ASP A 224 -16.96 0.39 -17.46
CA ASP A 224 -15.90 -0.07 -18.36
C ASP A 224 -15.36 -1.45 -17.91
N LYS A 225 -16.23 -2.46 -17.95
CA LYS A 225 -15.78 -3.87 -17.97
C LYS A 225 -15.24 -4.21 -19.36
#